data_AF-A0A3M8FTT7-F1
#
_entry.id   AF-A0A3M8FTT7-F1
#
_cell.length_a   1.000
_cell.length_b   1.000
_cell.length_c   1.000
_cell.angle_alpha   90.00
_cell.angle_beta   90.00
_cell.angle_gamma   90.00
#
_symmetry.space_group_name_H-M   'P 1'
#
loop_
_entity.id
_entity.type
_entity.pdbx_description
1 polymer ?
#
loop_
_entity_poly.entity_id
_entity_poly.type
_entity_poly.pdbx_seq_one_letter_code
_entity_poly.pdbx_strand_id
1 'polypeptide(L)'
;MTGTTLIALLAGATGAQQNYTNNILLTGYWPETNNMLRQFSTNSVQNPGGWAGENWNNSGYNIYAFFPEFPGQTGPNWGQGEGDFEVDYQDTSADWERILPTINPAAIMTFSRGAPGSNWELEGRLQMHEVRRWLADFDGDRRPSEDMPIFQTLTPGEWYDSTLPVDEIMADINDQDFGVNAFIDDNGGGRFLSEFIGLHGMMHMLNNGADSDYQTFAAGHIHVGIDTTLADAERATEITLNNLTRHLDLVIPSPSGGAALIALTATAFVRRRR
;
A
#
# COMPACT_ATOMS: atom_id res chain seq x y z
N MET A 1 67.08 7.84 11.16
CA MET A 1 66.17 8.30 10.09
C MET A 1 65.75 7.05 9.34
N THR A 2 64.52 6.60 9.22
CA THR A 2 63.17 7.15 9.46
C THR A 2 62.29 5.91 9.50
N GLY A 3 61.55 5.70 10.59
CA GLY A 3 60.55 4.62 10.67
C GLY A 3 59.26 5.10 10.03
N THR A 4 58.76 4.39 9.03
CA THR A 4 57.48 4.69 8.38
C THR A 4 56.41 3.80 8.98
N THR A 5 55.59 4.36 9.86
CA THR A 5 54.36 3.72 10.37
C THR A 5 53.29 3.81 9.29
N LEU A 6 52.83 2.65 8.80
CA LEU A 6 51.67 2.57 7.92
C LEU A 6 50.41 2.67 8.81
N ILE A 7 49.69 3.79 8.75
CA ILE A 7 48.37 3.91 9.34
C ILE A 7 47.38 3.32 8.34
N ALA A 8 46.81 2.16 8.66
CA ALA A 8 45.64 1.65 7.96
C ALA A 8 44.43 2.47 8.41
N LEU A 9 43.92 3.35 7.55
CA LEU A 9 42.57 3.90 7.72
C LEU A 9 41.57 2.78 7.43
N LEU A 10 40.98 2.22 8.49
CA LEU A 10 39.71 1.51 8.39
C LEU A 10 38.63 2.56 8.16
N ALA A 11 38.29 2.81 6.90
CA ALA A 11 37.05 3.48 6.56
C ALA A 11 35.91 2.54 6.99
N GLY A 12 35.24 2.86 8.10
CA GLY A 12 33.99 2.22 8.46
C GLY A 12 32.99 2.45 7.34
N ALA A 13 32.54 1.38 6.70
CA ALA A 13 31.35 1.44 5.88
C ALA A 13 30.20 1.85 6.82
N THR A 14 29.78 3.10 6.74
CA THR A 14 28.49 3.53 7.27
C THR A 14 27.44 2.70 6.55
N GLY A 15 26.86 1.72 7.24
CA GLY A 15 25.70 1.00 6.71
C GLY A 15 24.66 2.03 6.30
N ALA A 16 24.21 1.98 5.04
CA ALA A 16 23.09 2.80 4.62
C ALA A 16 21.91 2.48 5.55
N GLN A 17 21.40 3.52 6.22
CA GLN A 17 20.20 3.39 7.03
C GLN A 17 19.06 2.95 6.10
N GLN A 18 18.32 1.91 6.47
CA GLN A 18 17.08 1.57 5.76
C GLN A 18 16.15 2.77 5.90
N ASN A 19 15.81 3.40 4.78
CA ASN A 19 14.86 4.50 4.71
C ASN A 19 13.46 3.95 4.44
N TYR A 20 13.05 2.87 5.11
CA TYR A 20 11.72 2.27 5.00
C TYR A 20 11.38 1.51 6.28
N THR A 21 10.09 1.22 6.48
CA THR A 21 9.61 0.31 7.53
C THR A 21 9.11 -0.99 6.92
N ASN A 22 8.84 -2.02 7.73
CA ASN A 22 8.14 -3.21 7.24
C ASN A 22 6.62 -3.11 7.45
N ASN A 23 6.06 -1.90 7.44
CA ASN A 23 4.63 -1.72 7.69
C ASN A 23 3.85 -1.66 6.37
N ILE A 24 2.70 -2.32 6.33
CA ILE A 24 1.73 -2.27 5.22
C ILE A 24 0.45 -1.65 5.76
N LEU A 25 -0.09 -0.66 5.05
CA LEU A 25 -1.34 0.02 5.39
C LEU A 25 -2.48 -0.48 4.50
N LEU A 26 -3.56 -0.92 5.14
CA LEU A 26 -4.82 -1.30 4.51
C LEU A 26 -5.93 -0.32 4.90
N THR A 27 -6.87 -0.08 4.00
CA THR A 27 -8.11 0.67 4.28
C THR A 27 -9.23 0.18 3.37
N GLY A 28 -10.49 0.31 3.80
CA GLY A 28 -11.64 -0.29 3.11
C GLY A 28 -12.93 0.52 3.24
N TYR A 29 -13.50 0.94 2.11
CA TYR A 29 -14.81 1.59 2.07
C TYR A 29 -15.97 0.63 1.92
N TRP A 30 -16.89 0.75 2.89
CA TRP A 30 -18.13 -0.02 3.04
C TRP A 30 -17.93 -1.52 3.29
N PRO A 31 -18.87 -2.16 4.01
CA PRO A 31 -18.90 -3.61 4.11
C PRO A 31 -18.95 -4.25 2.71
N GLU A 32 -18.34 -5.41 2.48
CA GLU A 32 -17.59 -6.21 3.46
C GLU A 32 -16.11 -5.79 3.62
N THR A 33 -15.65 -4.75 2.92
CA THR A 33 -14.21 -4.41 2.89
C THR A 33 -13.68 -3.90 4.21
N ASN A 34 -14.44 -3.12 4.99
CA ASN A 34 -14.01 -2.74 6.34
C ASN A 34 -14.04 -3.94 7.30
N ASN A 35 -15.01 -4.85 7.14
CA ASN A 35 -15.14 -6.04 7.98
C ASN A 35 -14.00 -7.04 7.79
N MET A 36 -13.61 -7.34 6.53
CA MET A 36 -12.51 -8.28 6.26
C MET A 36 -11.15 -7.78 6.77
N LEU A 37 -10.99 -6.46 6.91
CA LEU A 37 -9.78 -5.82 7.41
C LEU A 37 -9.73 -5.71 8.93
N ARG A 38 -10.82 -6.03 9.62
CA ARG A 38 -11.00 -5.79 11.06
C ARG A 38 -9.90 -6.43 11.91
N GLN A 39 -9.44 -7.63 11.53
CA GLN A 39 -8.35 -8.33 12.21
C GLN A 39 -7.00 -7.57 12.21
N PHE A 40 -6.82 -6.62 11.29
CA PHE A 40 -5.62 -5.80 11.17
C PHE A 40 -5.73 -4.43 11.84
N SER A 41 -6.88 -4.08 12.41
CA SER A 41 -7.01 -2.86 13.21
C SER A 41 -6.39 -3.04 14.60
N THR A 42 -5.61 -2.05 15.04
CA THR A 42 -5.06 -1.96 16.40
C THR A 42 -6.05 -1.33 17.39
N ASN A 43 -7.19 -0.81 16.90
CA ASN A 43 -8.21 -0.22 17.74
C ASN A 43 -9.01 -1.32 18.44
N SER A 44 -8.93 -1.40 19.77
CA SER A 44 -9.60 -2.45 20.56
C SER A 44 -11.13 -2.40 20.53
N VAL A 45 -11.72 -1.27 20.12
CA VAL A 45 -13.18 -1.15 19.92
C VAL A 45 -13.58 -1.80 18.60
N GLN A 46 -12.84 -1.52 17.52
CA GLN A 46 -13.09 -2.14 16.20
C GLN A 46 -12.68 -3.62 16.18
N ASN A 47 -11.60 -3.98 16.88
CA ASN A 47 -11.03 -5.32 16.93
C ASN A 47 -10.82 -5.81 18.38
N PRO A 48 -11.89 -6.23 19.06
CA PRO A 48 -11.80 -6.73 20.44
C PRO A 48 -11.01 -8.05 20.56
N GLY A 49 -10.81 -8.77 19.45
CA GLY A 49 -10.00 -9.99 19.40
C GLY A 49 -8.49 -9.75 19.48
N GLY A 50 -8.06 -8.50 19.29
CA GLY A 50 -6.66 -8.12 19.26
C GLY A 50 -6.05 -8.14 17.86
N TRP A 51 -5.00 -7.36 17.69
CA TRP A 51 -4.35 -7.14 16.41
C TRP A 51 -3.61 -8.39 15.91
N ALA A 52 -3.99 -8.89 14.74
CA ALA A 52 -3.41 -10.07 14.10
C ALA A 52 -2.33 -9.72 13.04
N GLY A 53 -2.05 -8.42 12.85
CA GLY A 53 -1.14 -7.96 11.81
C GLY A 53 0.34 -8.00 12.17
N GLU A 54 0.72 -8.27 13.42
CA GLU A 54 2.13 -8.34 13.84
C GLU A 54 2.85 -9.49 13.11
N ASN A 55 3.95 -9.17 12.41
CA ASN A 55 4.76 -10.13 11.65
C ASN A 55 3.90 -11.13 10.86
N TRP A 56 2.99 -10.59 10.03
CA TRP A 56 1.96 -11.34 9.34
C TRP A 56 2.52 -12.56 8.63
N ASN A 57 2.01 -13.74 8.99
CA ASN A 57 2.42 -15.03 8.45
C ASN A 57 3.95 -15.28 8.43
N ASN A 58 4.68 -14.72 9.42
CA ASN A 58 6.16 -14.74 9.48
C ASN A 58 6.85 -14.10 8.26
N SER A 59 6.19 -13.17 7.58
CA SER A 59 6.74 -12.46 6.41
C SER A 59 7.77 -11.38 6.77
N GLY A 60 7.83 -10.96 8.03
CA GLY A 60 8.62 -9.81 8.48
C GLY A 60 7.88 -8.48 8.34
N TYR A 61 6.66 -8.46 7.79
CA TYR A 61 5.82 -7.27 7.64
C TYR A 61 4.73 -7.18 8.70
N ASN A 62 4.44 -5.96 9.17
CA ASN A 62 3.32 -5.66 10.03
C ASN A 62 2.18 -5.07 9.22
N ILE A 63 0.95 -5.54 9.43
CA ILE A 63 -0.23 -5.10 8.68
C ILE A 63 -1.12 -4.24 9.57
N TYR A 64 -1.38 -3.01 9.17
CA TYR A 64 -2.27 -2.09 9.87
C TYR A 64 -3.49 -1.81 9.02
N ALA A 65 -4.67 -1.75 9.63
CA ALA A 65 -5.88 -1.32 8.95
C ALA A 65 -6.60 -0.19 9.70
N PHE A 66 -7.07 0.78 8.93
CA PHE A 66 -7.90 1.89 9.35
C PHE A 66 -9.07 2.00 8.36
N PHE A 67 -10.28 2.17 8.86
CA PHE A 67 -11.49 2.14 8.04
C PHE A 67 -12.68 2.69 8.83
N PRO A 68 -13.74 3.14 8.12
CA PRO A 68 -14.94 3.64 8.76
C PRO A 68 -15.79 2.50 9.30
N GLU A 69 -16.60 2.81 10.31
CA GLU A 69 -17.66 1.96 10.81
C GLU A 69 -19.03 2.44 10.31
N PHE A 70 -19.99 1.52 10.26
CA PHE A 70 -21.33 1.79 9.72
C PHE A 70 -22.44 1.36 10.70
N PRO A 71 -22.44 1.86 11.95
CA PRO A 71 -23.41 1.43 12.94
C PRO A 71 -24.83 1.82 12.53
N GLY A 72 -25.75 0.86 12.63
CA GLY A 72 -27.17 1.08 12.32
C GLY A 72 -27.50 1.26 10.84
N GLN A 73 -26.51 1.15 9.94
CA GLN A 73 -26.73 1.18 8.49
C GLN A 73 -26.89 -0.24 7.96
N THR A 74 -27.62 -0.38 6.85
CA THR A 74 -27.82 -1.68 6.18
C THR A 74 -27.64 -1.51 4.69
N GLY A 75 -26.93 -2.44 4.06
CA GLY A 75 -26.63 -2.42 2.63
C GLY A 75 -27.87 -2.46 1.71
N PRO A 76 -27.66 -2.23 0.39
CA PRO A 76 -26.36 -2.02 -0.24
C PRO A 76 -25.83 -0.58 -0.16
N ASN A 77 -26.63 0.37 0.32
CA ASN A 77 -26.27 1.79 0.41
C ASN A 77 -25.85 2.13 1.84
N TRP A 78 -24.55 2.00 2.12
CA TRP A 78 -23.97 2.15 3.46
C TRP A 78 -23.61 3.59 3.86
N GLY A 79 -23.85 4.58 3.00
CA GLY A 79 -23.65 5.99 3.38
C GLY A 79 -22.19 6.39 3.65
N GLN A 80 -22.01 7.44 4.45
CA GLN A 80 -20.71 8.02 4.80
C GLN A 80 -19.92 7.17 5.81
N GLY A 81 -20.61 6.58 6.78
CA GLY A 81 -19.96 5.91 7.92
C GLY A 81 -19.45 6.93 8.95
N GLU A 82 -18.68 6.43 9.92
CA GLU A 82 -18.02 7.25 10.95
C GLU A 82 -16.63 6.66 11.29
N GLY A 83 -15.67 7.50 11.70
CA GLY A 83 -14.36 7.07 12.19
C GLY A 83 -13.19 7.42 11.27
N ASP A 84 -12.16 6.56 11.23
CA ASP A 84 -11.02 6.80 10.32
C ASP A 84 -11.44 6.51 8.87
N PHE A 85 -11.10 7.40 7.95
CA PHE A 85 -11.47 7.36 6.53
C PHE A 85 -13.00 7.27 6.35
N GLU A 86 -13.74 8.24 6.88
CA GLU A 86 -15.15 8.40 6.50
C GLU A 86 -15.25 8.55 4.97
N VAL A 87 -16.37 8.11 4.40
CA VAL A 87 -16.54 8.13 2.94
C VAL A 87 -16.91 9.54 2.47
N ASP A 88 -15.94 10.44 2.59
CA ASP A 88 -15.99 11.88 2.38
C ASP A 88 -14.62 12.36 1.87
N TYR A 89 -14.58 13.24 0.87
CA TYR A 89 -13.32 13.64 0.22
C TYR A 89 -12.37 14.38 1.17
N GLN A 90 -12.90 15.25 2.02
CA GLN A 90 -12.13 16.08 2.94
C GLN A 90 -11.58 15.21 4.07
N ASP A 91 -12.43 14.36 4.64
CA ASP A 91 -12.04 13.42 5.69
C ASP A 91 -10.96 12.45 5.20
N THR A 92 -11.16 11.86 4.01
CA THR A 92 -10.16 10.99 3.36
C THR A 92 -8.79 11.68 3.35
N SER A 93 -8.72 12.91 2.82
CA SER A 93 -7.46 13.64 2.69
C SER A 93 -6.84 13.98 4.05
N ALA A 94 -7.66 14.41 5.02
CA ALA A 94 -7.20 14.72 6.38
C ALA A 94 -6.66 13.49 7.11
N ASP A 95 -7.27 12.34 6.90
CA ASP A 95 -6.86 11.08 7.50
C ASP A 95 -5.60 10.51 6.87
N TRP A 96 -5.42 10.70 5.56
CA TRP A 96 -4.15 10.45 4.89
C TRP A 96 -3.00 11.25 5.55
N GLU A 97 -3.19 12.54 5.78
CA GLU A 97 -2.17 13.40 6.44
C GLU A 97 -1.89 12.99 7.89
N ARG A 98 -2.93 12.56 8.63
CA ARG A 98 -2.84 12.21 10.04
C ARG A 98 -2.24 10.82 10.27
N ILE A 99 -2.66 9.82 9.50
CA ILE A 99 -2.36 8.40 9.76
C ILE A 99 -0.98 8.02 9.20
N LEU A 100 -0.65 8.43 7.97
CA LEU A 100 0.56 7.96 7.31
C LEU A 100 1.86 8.21 8.07
N PRO A 101 2.11 9.39 8.67
CA PRO A 101 3.35 9.62 9.41
C PRO A 101 3.50 8.71 10.65
N THR A 102 2.40 8.12 11.12
CA THR A 102 2.41 7.18 12.26
C THR A 102 2.77 5.75 11.84
N ILE A 103 2.50 5.40 10.57
CA ILE A 103 2.73 4.05 10.02
C ILE A 103 3.99 3.99 9.18
N ASN A 104 4.29 5.03 8.38
CA ASN A 104 5.38 5.09 7.41
C ASN A 104 5.40 3.84 6.50
N PRO A 105 4.32 3.57 5.74
CA PRO A 105 4.12 2.28 5.08
C PRO A 105 5.10 2.05 3.93
N ALA A 106 5.66 0.83 3.87
CA ALA A 106 6.35 0.34 2.67
C ALA A 106 5.39 -0.09 1.57
N ALA A 107 4.13 -0.38 1.91
CA ALA A 107 3.09 -0.58 0.92
C ALA A 107 1.72 -0.13 1.41
N ILE A 108 0.87 0.26 0.47
CA ILE A 108 -0.51 0.67 0.69
C ILE A 108 -1.41 -0.20 -0.18
N MET A 109 -2.54 -0.63 0.36
CA MET A 109 -3.57 -1.27 -0.43
C MET A 109 -4.94 -0.81 0.04
N THR A 110 -5.69 -0.20 -0.86
CA THR A 110 -7.01 0.34 -0.54
C THR A 110 -8.08 -0.56 -1.14
N PHE A 111 -9.20 -0.69 -0.45
CA PHE A 111 -10.33 -1.52 -0.84
C PHE A 111 -11.60 -0.69 -0.87
N SER A 112 -12.55 -1.09 -1.70
CA SER A 112 -13.91 -0.59 -1.60
C SER A 112 -14.93 -1.58 -2.15
N ARG A 113 -16.20 -1.42 -1.79
CA ARG A 113 -17.29 -2.22 -2.35
C ARG A 113 -17.52 -1.90 -3.83
N GLY A 114 -17.44 -2.91 -4.68
CA GLY A 114 -17.60 -2.81 -6.14
C GLY A 114 -18.98 -3.24 -6.65
N ALA A 115 -19.01 -3.80 -7.86
CA ALA A 115 -20.24 -4.24 -8.54
C ALA A 115 -20.86 -5.51 -7.92
N PRO A 116 -22.12 -5.86 -8.27
CA PRO A 116 -22.71 -7.16 -7.95
C PRO A 116 -21.84 -8.35 -8.39
N GLY A 117 -21.94 -9.46 -7.65
CA GLY A 117 -21.11 -10.65 -7.82
C GLY A 117 -20.09 -10.86 -6.71
N SER A 118 -19.43 -12.02 -6.75
CA SER A 118 -18.31 -12.38 -5.87
C SER A 118 -17.01 -12.17 -6.65
N ASN A 119 -16.64 -10.89 -6.80
CA ASN A 119 -15.55 -10.45 -7.67
C ASN A 119 -14.43 -9.82 -6.84
N TRP A 120 -13.20 -10.00 -7.31
CA TRP A 120 -12.01 -9.32 -6.80
C TRP A 120 -11.38 -8.53 -7.94
N GLU A 121 -11.83 -7.30 -8.09
CA GLU A 121 -11.50 -6.41 -9.21
C GLU A 121 -10.26 -5.61 -8.84
N LEU A 122 -9.13 -6.04 -9.41
CA LEU A 122 -7.83 -5.43 -9.21
C LEU A 122 -7.72 -4.24 -10.15
N GLU A 123 -7.70 -3.02 -9.61
CA GLU A 123 -7.52 -1.83 -10.44
C GLU A 123 -6.08 -1.83 -10.97
N GLY A 124 -5.91 -2.12 -12.26
CA GLY A 124 -4.62 -2.10 -12.94
C GLY A 124 -4.07 -0.68 -13.08
N ARG A 125 -4.97 0.32 -13.10
CA ARG A 125 -4.62 1.74 -13.10
C ARG A 125 -5.79 2.60 -12.64
N LEU A 126 -5.47 3.79 -12.14
CA LEU A 126 -6.39 4.78 -11.59
C LEU A 126 -6.32 6.09 -12.40
N GLN A 127 -7.44 6.78 -12.60
CA GLN A 127 -7.51 8.04 -13.32
C GLN A 127 -7.76 9.23 -12.37
N MET A 128 -6.83 10.18 -12.37
CA MET A 128 -7.06 11.46 -11.69
C MET A 128 -8.06 12.32 -12.47
N HIS A 129 -9.14 12.76 -11.83
CA HIS A 129 -10.18 13.56 -12.48
C HIS A 129 -10.09 15.05 -12.11
N GLU A 130 -10.52 15.92 -13.03
CA GLU A 130 -10.76 17.33 -12.70
C GLU A 130 -11.81 17.44 -11.57
N VAL A 131 -11.69 18.42 -10.67
CA VAL A 131 -12.62 18.64 -9.53
C VAL A 131 -14.09 18.50 -9.91
N ARG A 132 -14.51 19.13 -11.02
CA ARG A 132 -15.90 19.11 -11.50
C ARG A 132 -16.43 17.72 -11.92
N ARG A 133 -15.54 16.76 -12.17
CA ARG A 133 -15.87 15.40 -12.63
C ARG A 133 -16.07 14.42 -11.49
N TRP A 134 -15.62 14.73 -10.28
CA TRP A 134 -15.95 13.93 -9.11
C TRP A 134 -17.45 13.99 -8.80
N LEU A 135 -18.03 12.84 -8.49
CA LEU A 135 -19.42 12.74 -8.03
C LEU A 135 -19.53 13.27 -6.60
N ALA A 136 -20.69 13.84 -6.28
CA ALA A 136 -20.94 14.38 -4.95
C ALA A 136 -21.06 13.25 -3.92
N ASP A 137 -20.42 13.38 -2.76
CA ASP A 137 -20.58 12.47 -1.60
C ASP A 137 -21.78 12.89 -0.72
N PHE A 138 -21.69 12.73 0.60
CA PHE A 138 -22.81 12.72 1.52
C PHE A 138 -23.09 14.07 2.20
N ASP A 139 -22.09 14.73 2.78
CA ASP A 139 -22.29 15.94 3.59
C ASP A 139 -21.24 17.03 3.33
N GLY A 140 -21.47 18.24 3.83
CA GLY A 140 -20.50 19.34 3.72
C GLY A 140 -20.14 19.74 2.28
N ASP A 141 -18.85 19.90 2.03
CA ASP A 141 -18.27 20.24 0.73
C ASP A 141 -18.10 18.97 -0.11
N ARG A 142 -19.17 18.56 -0.78
CA ARG A 142 -19.31 17.20 -1.31
C ARG A 142 -18.39 16.76 -2.45
N ARG A 143 -17.40 17.55 -2.79
CA ARG A 143 -16.44 17.31 -3.86
C ARG A 143 -15.08 17.76 -3.38
N PRO A 144 -13.99 17.16 -3.88
CA PRO A 144 -12.67 17.63 -3.53
C PRO A 144 -12.45 19.07 -4.03
N SER A 145 -11.57 19.80 -3.35
CA SER A 145 -11.19 21.16 -3.73
C SER A 145 -9.82 21.18 -4.41
N GLU A 146 -9.58 22.19 -5.26
CA GLU A 146 -8.34 22.30 -6.04
C GLU A 146 -7.08 22.52 -5.18
N ASP A 147 -7.24 22.96 -3.93
CA ASP A 147 -6.15 23.19 -2.97
C ASP A 147 -5.72 21.93 -2.21
N MET A 148 -6.46 20.82 -2.30
CA MET A 148 -6.08 19.55 -1.67
C MET A 148 -4.73 19.04 -2.22
N PRO A 149 -3.86 18.44 -1.37
CA PRO A 149 -2.52 17.98 -1.79
C PRO A 149 -2.51 17.03 -2.99
N ILE A 150 -3.56 16.22 -3.15
CA ILE A 150 -3.70 15.31 -4.30
C ILE A 150 -3.72 16.04 -5.64
N PHE A 151 -4.29 17.25 -5.71
CA PHE A 151 -4.29 18.07 -6.92
C PHE A 151 -2.97 18.83 -7.15
N GLN A 152 -2.07 18.82 -6.16
CA GLN A 152 -0.71 19.37 -6.29
C GLN A 152 0.31 18.31 -6.74
N THR A 153 -0.01 17.03 -6.52
CA THR A 153 0.87 15.89 -6.86
C THR A 153 0.43 15.20 -8.14
N LEU A 154 -0.88 14.93 -8.29
CA LEU A 154 -1.44 14.20 -9.42
C LEU A 154 -2.08 15.15 -10.43
N THR A 155 -1.89 14.85 -11.71
CA THR A 155 -2.38 15.66 -12.82
C THR A 155 -3.75 15.16 -13.28
N PRO A 156 -4.81 16.00 -13.25
CA PRO A 156 -6.09 15.65 -13.84
C PRO A 156 -6.00 15.22 -15.31
N GLY A 157 -6.57 14.07 -15.63
CA GLY A 157 -6.56 13.44 -16.95
C GLY A 157 -5.48 12.36 -17.11
N GLU A 158 -4.51 12.28 -16.21
CA GLU A 158 -3.49 11.22 -16.23
C GLU A 158 -3.99 9.93 -15.57
N TRP A 159 -3.39 8.83 -16.01
CA TRP A 159 -3.56 7.50 -15.45
C TRP A 159 -2.32 7.14 -14.62
N TYR A 160 -2.55 6.47 -13.49
CA TYR A 160 -1.52 6.02 -12.56
C TYR A 160 -1.64 4.50 -12.41
N ASP A 161 -0.67 3.77 -12.93
CA ASP A 161 -0.67 2.31 -12.92
C ASP A 161 -0.45 1.79 -11.49
N SER A 162 -1.23 0.77 -11.11
CA SER A 162 -1.05 0.07 -9.85
C SER A 162 0.33 -0.57 -9.81
N THR A 163 0.92 -0.57 -8.61
CA THR A 163 2.21 -1.22 -8.34
C THR A 163 2.06 -2.44 -7.44
N LEU A 164 0.82 -2.85 -7.17
CA LEU A 164 0.53 -4.16 -6.60
C LEU A 164 0.89 -5.26 -7.62
N PRO A 165 1.25 -6.48 -7.17
CA PRO A 165 1.48 -7.63 -8.04
C PRO A 165 0.14 -8.20 -8.56
N VAL A 166 -0.61 -7.40 -9.35
CA VAL A 166 -2.00 -7.68 -9.74
C VAL A 166 -2.13 -8.97 -10.56
N ASP A 167 -1.15 -9.29 -11.41
CA ASP A 167 -1.15 -10.52 -12.19
C ASP A 167 -1.03 -11.75 -11.28
N GLU A 168 -0.11 -11.74 -10.31
CA GLU A 168 0.07 -12.82 -9.35
C GLU A 168 -1.12 -12.95 -8.40
N ILE A 169 -1.68 -11.83 -7.92
CA ILE A 169 -2.87 -11.83 -7.08
C ILE A 169 -4.05 -12.45 -7.82
N MET A 170 -4.30 -12.02 -9.07
CA MET A 170 -5.38 -12.56 -9.91
C MET A 170 -5.22 -14.06 -10.10
N ALA A 171 -4.00 -14.50 -10.47
CA ALA A 171 -3.72 -15.91 -10.72
C ALA A 171 -3.93 -16.76 -9.46
N ASP A 172 -3.37 -16.35 -8.32
CA ASP A 172 -3.45 -17.10 -7.07
C ASP A 172 -4.88 -17.16 -6.51
N ILE A 173 -5.69 -16.10 -6.63
CA ILE A 173 -7.10 -16.16 -6.20
C ILE A 173 -7.89 -17.14 -7.08
N ASN A 174 -7.70 -17.05 -8.40
CA ASN A 174 -8.44 -17.89 -9.35
C ASN A 174 -8.02 -19.38 -9.29
N ASP A 175 -6.81 -19.70 -8.83
CA ASP A 175 -6.34 -21.09 -8.65
C ASP A 175 -6.97 -21.78 -7.42
N GLN A 176 -7.44 -21.01 -6.42
CA GLN A 176 -7.91 -21.56 -5.14
C GLN A 176 -9.37 -22.06 -5.17
N ASP A 177 -10.13 -21.76 -6.22
CA ASP A 177 -11.51 -22.22 -6.47
C ASP A 177 -12.45 -22.16 -5.24
N PHE A 178 -12.51 -20.99 -4.59
CA PHE A 178 -13.37 -20.76 -3.41
C PHE A 178 -14.54 -19.80 -3.69
N GLY A 179 -14.89 -19.58 -4.95
CA GLY A 179 -16.07 -18.80 -5.33
C GLY A 179 -15.86 -17.29 -5.45
N VAL A 180 -14.61 -16.82 -5.45
CA VAL A 180 -14.23 -15.45 -5.81
C VAL A 180 -13.60 -15.45 -7.20
N ASN A 181 -14.07 -14.57 -8.08
CA ASN A 181 -13.53 -14.39 -9.42
C ASN A 181 -12.67 -13.12 -9.45
N ALA A 182 -11.35 -13.27 -9.56
CA ALA A 182 -10.43 -12.16 -9.69
C ALA A 182 -10.19 -11.79 -11.15
N PHE A 183 -10.14 -10.49 -11.44
CA PHE A 183 -9.76 -9.96 -12.74
C PHE A 183 -9.12 -8.58 -12.58
N ILE A 184 -8.36 -8.17 -13.61
CA ILE A 184 -7.75 -6.83 -13.67
C ILE A 184 -8.69 -5.91 -14.44
N ASP A 185 -9.02 -4.75 -13.88
CA ASP A 185 -9.69 -3.66 -14.58
C ASP A 185 -8.73 -2.50 -14.86
N ASP A 186 -8.58 -2.15 -16.13
CA ASP A 186 -7.79 -1.01 -16.59
C ASP A 186 -8.67 0.22 -16.90
N ASN A 187 -9.93 0.23 -16.47
CA ASN A 187 -10.85 1.36 -16.68
C ASN A 187 -10.96 2.30 -15.46
N GLY A 188 -10.26 1.98 -14.36
CA GLY A 188 -10.20 2.78 -13.13
C GLY A 188 -11.37 2.54 -12.19
N GLY A 189 -11.16 2.86 -10.91
CA GLY A 189 -12.12 2.72 -9.82
C GLY A 189 -13.31 3.69 -9.86
N GLY A 190 -13.53 4.39 -10.97
CA GLY A 190 -14.70 5.22 -11.24
C GLY A 190 -14.47 6.72 -11.02
N ARG A 191 -15.48 7.41 -10.47
CA ARG A 191 -15.49 8.89 -10.31
C ARG A 191 -15.95 9.32 -8.92
N PHE A 192 -15.78 8.43 -7.94
CA PHE A 192 -16.21 8.61 -6.56
C PHE A 192 -15.08 8.21 -5.60
N LEU A 193 -15.39 8.01 -4.33
CA LEU A 193 -14.41 7.84 -3.26
C LEU A 193 -13.47 6.63 -3.44
N SER A 194 -13.89 5.57 -4.14
CA SER A 194 -13.04 4.40 -4.46
C SER A 194 -11.81 4.79 -5.30
N GLU A 195 -12.04 5.48 -6.42
CA GLU A 195 -10.97 6.05 -7.27
C GLU A 195 -10.12 7.04 -6.46
N PHE A 196 -10.75 7.90 -5.66
CA PHE A 196 -10.07 8.94 -4.91
C PHE A 196 -9.12 8.39 -3.84
N ILE A 197 -9.55 7.40 -3.05
CA ILE A 197 -8.70 6.78 -2.02
C ILE A 197 -7.60 5.92 -2.64
N GLY A 198 -7.88 5.26 -3.78
CA GLY A 198 -6.85 4.59 -4.57
C GLY A 198 -5.74 5.55 -5.00
N LEU A 199 -6.12 6.70 -5.56
CA LEU A 199 -5.17 7.73 -5.99
C LEU A 199 -4.41 8.34 -4.82
N HIS A 200 -4.97 8.43 -3.61
CA HIS A 200 -4.21 8.85 -2.44
C HIS A 200 -3.07 7.88 -2.10
N GLY A 201 -3.30 6.58 -2.25
CA GLY A 201 -2.24 5.58 -2.12
C GLY A 201 -1.13 5.79 -3.15
N MET A 202 -1.50 6.02 -4.42
CA MET A 202 -0.56 6.30 -5.50
C MET A 202 0.22 7.60 -5.27
N MET A 203 -0.48 8.67 -4.86
CA MET A 203 0.11 9.95 -4.49
C MET A 203 1.16 9.79 -3.39
N HIS A 204 0.82 9.07 -2.32
CA HIS A 204 1.75 8.85 -1.22
C HIS A 204 3.02 8.14 -1.69
N MET A 205 2.87 7.09 -2.50
CA MET A 205 3.99 6.35 -3.05
C MET A 205 4.89 7.23 -3.92
N LEU A 206 4.31 8.04 -4.82
CA LEU A 206 5.07 8.97 -5.66
C LEU A 206 5.84 10.02 -4.85
N ASN A 207 5.24 10.51 -3.77
CA ASN A 207 5.89 11.45 -2.85
C ASN A 207 6.97 10.80 -1.96
N ASN A 208 6.97 9.47 -1.83
CA ASN A 208 7.86 8.70 -0.97
C ASN A 208 8.71 7.70 -1.76
N GLY A 209 9.36 8.19 -2.83
CA GLY A 209 10.33 7.42 -3.61
C GLY A 209 11.74 7.37 -3.00
N ALA A 210 12.74 7.00 -3.80
CA ALA A 210 14.11 6.65 -3.38
C ALA A 210 14.80 7.59 -2.36
N ASP A 211 14.50 8.89 -2.41
CA ASP A 211 15.13 9.93 -1.58
C ASP A 211 14.33 10.28 -0.31
N SER A 212 13.20 9.62 -0.04
CA SER A 212 12.41 9.88 1.18
C SER A 212 13.02 9.22 2.42
N ASP A 213 12.67 9.75 3.61
CA ASP A 213 13.06 9.16 4.89
C ASP A 213 12.41 7.78 5.11
N TYR A 214 11.22 7.59 4.54
CA TYR A 214 10.45 6.34 4.55
C TYR A 214 9.87 6.09 3.16
N GLN A 215 10.43 5.15 2.42
CA GLN A 215 9.99 4.78 1.08
C GLN A 215 8.74 3.93 1.12
N THR A 216 7.87 4.15 0.14
CA THR A 216 6.76 3.28 -0.20
C THR A 216 7.01 2.66 -1.57
N PHE A 217 6.93 1.34 -1.65
CA PHE A 217 7.31 0.56 -2.83
C PHE A 217 6.12 0.08 -3.65
N ALA A 218 4.94 -0.01 -3.04
CA ALA A 218 3.74 -0.48 -3.71
C ALA A 218 2.48 0.24 -3.20
N ALA A 219 1.58 0.53 -4.12
CA ALA A 219 0.26 1.10 -3.88
C ALA A 219 -0.73 0.61 -4.96
N GLY A 220 -2.00 0.45 -4.58
CA GLY A 220 -3.09 0.15 -5.52
C GLY A 220 -4.45 0.06 -4.85
N HIS A 221 -5.48 -0.18 -5.66
CA HIS A 221 -6.87 -0.29 -5.24
C HIS A 221 -7.50 -1.62 -5.67
N ILE A 222 -8.44 -2.13 -4.89
CA ILE A 222 -9.20 -3.34 -5.20
C ILE A 222 -10.68 -3.12 -4.88
N HIS A 223 -11.53 -3.33 -5.89
CA HIS A 223 -12.97 -3.42 -5.71
C HIS A 223 -13.39 -4.83 -5.31
N VAL A 224 -14.22 -4.94 -4.27
CA VAL A 224 -14.74 -6.21 -3.75
C VAL A 224 -16.23 -6.32 -4.04
N GLY A 225 -16.62 -7.37 -4.75
CA GLY A 225 -17.99 -7.57 -5.20
C GLY A 225 -19.00 -7.68 -4.04
N ILE A 226 -20.19 -7.14 -4.26
CA ILE A 226 -21.29 -7.01 -3.27
C ILE A 226 -21.70 -8.34 -2.64
N ASP A 227 -21.57 -9.44 -3.39
CA ASP A 227 -22.03 -10.77 -2.99
C ASP A 227 -20.89 -11.64 -2.43
N THR A 228 -19.67 -11.10 -2.34
CA THR A 228 -18.52 -11.76 -1.70
C THR A 228 -18.82 -11.93 -0.21
N THR A 229 -18.76 -13.17 0.29
CA THR A 229 -18.98 -13.40 1.73
C THR A 229 -17.81 -12.85 2.54
N LEU A 230 -18.02 -12.53 3.83
CA LEU A 230 -16.93 -12.09 4.70
C LEU A 230 -15.77 -13.10 4.73
N ALA A 231 -16.06 -14.39 4.84
CA ALA A 231 -15.04 -15.43 4.88
C ALA A 231 -14.23 -15.51 3.57
N ASP A 232 -14.89 -15.33 2.43
CA ASP A 232 -14.23 -15.31 1.13
C ASP A 232 -13.42 -14.02 0.93
N ALA A 233 -13.93 -12.88 1.40
CA ALA A 233 -13.24 -11.59 1.36
C ALA A 233 -11.99 -11.58 2.26
N GLU A 234 -12.08 -12.15 3.47
CA GLU A 234 -10.94 -12.38 4.36
C GLU A 234 -9.90 -13.27 3.67
N ARG A 235 -10.31 -14.41 3.11
CA ARG A 235 -9.40 -15.32 2.40
C ARG A 235 -8.73 -14.67 1.19
N ALA A 236 -9.48 -13.92 0.37
CA ALA A 236 -8.94 -13.18 -0.77
C ALA A 236 -7.94 -12.09 -0.33
N THR A 237 -8.22 -11.41 0.79
CA THR A 237 -7.31 -10.43 1.40
C THR A 237 -5.99 -11.10 1.83
N GLU A 238 -6.06 -12.27 2.47
CA GLU A 238 -4.87 -13.01 2.90
C GLU A 238 -4.01 -13.47 1.71
N ILE A 239 -4.63 -13.99 0.64
CA ILE A 239 -3.94 -14.35 -0.61
C ILE A 239 -3.27 -13.12 -1.23
N THR A 240 -3.98 -11.99 -1.24
CA THR A 240 -3.47 -10.72 -1.76
C THR A 240 -2.26 -10.24 -0.95
N LEU A 241 -2.33 -10.27 0.38
CA LEU A 241 -1.22 -9.93 1.28
C LEU A 241 -0.01 -10.85 1.10
N ASN A 242 -0.22 -12.15 0.91
CA ASN A 242 0.87 -13.09 0.67
C ASN A 242 1.59 -12.81 -0.65
N ASN A 243 0.88 -12.34 -1.68
CA ASN A 243 1.49 -11.91 -2.94
C ASN A 243 2.21 -10.57 -2.78
N LEU A 244 1.60 -9.59 -2.10
CA LEU A 244 2.21 -8.29 -1.85
C LEU A 244 3.52 -8.41 -1.05
N THR A 245 3.53 -9.17 0.05
CA THR A 245 4.75 -9.35 0.86
C THR A 245 5.87 -10.01 0.05
N ARG A 246 5.55 -11.02 -0.77
CA ARG A 246 6.50 -11.66 -1.67
C ARG A 246 7.03 -10.70 -2.74
N HIS A 247 6.18 -9.80 -3.24
CA HIS A 247 6.59 -8.74 -4.15
C HIS A 247 7.52 -7.73 -3.47
N LEU A 248 7.21 -7.29 -2.25
CA LEU A 248 8.05 -6.39 -1.47
C LEU A 248 9.45 -6.96 -1.24
N ASP A 249 9.56 -8.26 -0.97
CA ASP A 249 10.88 -8.92 -0.84
C ASP A 249 11.73 -8.87 -2.13
N LEU A 250 11.10 -8.66 -3.29
CA LEU A 250 11.79 -8.51 -4.58
C LEU A 250 12.17 -7.06 -4.87
N VAL A 251 11.32 -6.10 -4.51
CA VAL A 251 11.50 -4.69 -4.88
C VAL A 251 12.22 -3.87 -3.82
N ILE A 252 12.19 -4.31 -2.56
CA ILE A 252 12.95 -3.67 -1.47
C ILE A 252 14.42 -4.08 -1.57
N PRO A 253 15.37 -3.12 -1.69
CA PRO A 253 16.78 -3.43 -1.81
C PRO A 253 17.30 -4.22 -0.60
N SER A 254 17.92 -5.38 -0.86
CA SER A 254 18.63 -6.12 0.19
C SER A 254 19.79 -5.28 0.74
N PRO A 255 20.04 -5.29 2.08
CA PRO A 255 21.10 -4.51 2.72
C PRO A 255 22.54 -4.75 2.19
N SER A 256 22.77 -5.81 1.42
CA SER A 256 24.08 -6.27 0.95
C SER A 256 24.50 -5.77 -0.45
N GLY A 257 23.63 -5.06 -1.18
CA GLY A 257 23.91 -4.64 -2.57
C GLY A 257 25.01 -3.59 -2.74
N GLY A 258 25.37 -2.86 -1.67
CA GLY A 258 26.32 -1.73 -1.73
C GLY A 258 27.79 -2.05 -1.46
N ALA A 259 28.15 -3.27 -1.04
CA ALA A 259 29.49 -3.56 -0.50
C ALA A 259 30.34 -4.60 -1.28
N ALA A 260 29.83 -5.19 -2.36
CA ALA A 260 30.45 -6.37 -2.97
C ALA A 260 31.35 -6.10 -4.21
N LEU A 261 31.93 -4.90 -4.38
CA LEU A 261 32.70 -4.60 -5.59
C LEU A 261 34.00 -3.80 -5.39
N ILE A 262 34.75 -4.04 -4.31
CA ILE A 262 36.19 -3.67 -4.29
C ILE A 262 37.00 -4.71 -3.52
N ALA A 263 37.37 -5.81 -4.17
CA ALA A 263 38.56 -6.59 -3.79
C ALA A 263 38.92 -7.57 -4.91
N LEU A 264 39.68 -7.15 -5.92
CA LEU A 264 40.53 -8.03 -6.73
C LEU A 264 41.46 -7.19 -7.63
N THR A 265 42.49 -6.57 -7.08
CA THR A 265 43.75 -6.28 -7.79
C THR A 265 44.88 -6.01 -6.81
N ALA A 266 45.48 -7.07 -6.25
CA ALA A 266 46.79 -6.97 -5.59
C ALA A 266 47.56 -8.30 -5.58
N THR A 267 47.93 -8.81 -6.74
CA THR A 267 48.99 -9.83 -6.94
C THR A 267 49.47 -9.70 -8.39
N ALA A 268 50.73 -9.63 -8.79
CA ALA A 268 52.00 -9.76 -8.11
C ALA A 268 53.10 -9.17 -9.03
N PHE A 269 54.00 -8.33 -8.49
CA PHE A 269 55.32 -8.10 -9.10
C PHE A 269 56.39 -8.18 -8.03
N VAL A 270 56.74 -9.42 -7.66
CA VAL A 270 58.07 -9.72 -7.11
C VAL A 270 58.57 -10.97 -7.82
N ARG A 271 59.35 -10.78 -8.88
CA ARG A 271 60.27 -11.82 -9.38
C ARG A 271 61.70 -11.37 -9.12
N ARG A 272 62.39 -12.27 -8.41
CA ARG A 272 63.72 -12.18 -7.80
C ARG A 272 64.84 -11.85 -8.79
N ARG A 273 65.83 -11.13 -8.24
CA ARG A 273 67.21 -11.02 -8.71
C ARG A 273 67.85 -12.41 -8.91
N ARG A 274 68.61 -12.55 -10.00
CA ARG A 274 69.96 -13.13 -9.99
C ARG A 274 70.88 -12.12 -10.65
#